data_AF-S4NMP9-F1
#
_entry.id   AF-S4NMP9-F1
#
_cell.length_a   1.000
_cell.length_b   1.000
_cell.length_c   1.000
_cell.angle_alpha   90.00
_cell.angle_beta   90.00
_cell.angle_gamma   90.00
#
_symmetry.space_group_name_H-M   'P 1'
#
loop_
_entity.id
_entity.type
_entity.pdbx_description
1 polymer ?
#
loop_
_entity_poly.entity_id
_entity_poly.type
_entity_poly.pdbx_seq_one_letter_code
_entity_poly.pdbx_strand_id
1 'polypeptide(L)'
;MAGSDEVPGTISQQDNIDAAEIFKNEANEYFKKQNYDRAIDFYTKAIEKNPKNAVYYANRSIANLRLENFGYALSDASLSIDLDKTYTKAYYRRAASYMSLGKYKLALKDFEYVTKVRPHDQDAKMKYNECNKIVKKIAFEKAISVDKKEINIADTINLETMTIEDEYEGPSLEDGKVTLKFVTELMEYYKAQKKLHKKYAYKILIDVKAYLQNQPSLVDIKVPDDEKFTVCGDIHGQFYDLMNIFDLNGLPSETNPYLFNGDFVDRGSFSVECIFTLFSFKMLYPNHFYMSRGNHETLDMNRMYGFRGEVTSKYTSQMADLFTEVYNWLPLAHCINSRVLVMHGGLFSKDDVTLEDIRNVDRNKQPPEDGIMCELLWSDPQFMAGRAPSKRGVGCQFGPDVTANFLQKNGLDYIIRSHEVKNEGYEIAHDGKCITVFSAPNYCDTMGNLGAFITMNGKDLKPNFRCYTAVTHPDVKPMAYANSFLSMLCQ
;
A
#
# COMPACT_ATOMS: atom_id res chain seq x y z
N MET A 1 -51.43 -25.73 41.26
CA MET A 1 -50.13 -25.07 41.10
C MET A 1 -49.91 -24.93 39.60
N ALA A 2 -50.28 -23.77 39.03
CA ALA A 2 -50.04 -23.45 37.63
C ALA A 2 -48.84 -22.49 37.60
N GLY A 3 -47.81 -22.86 36.85
CA GLY A 3 -46.56 -22.12 36.74
C GLY A 3 -46.76 -20.77 36.06
N SER A 4 -46.11 -19.75 36.60
CA SER A 4 -45.85 -18.48 35.95
C SER A 4 -44.57 -18.60 35.13
N ASP A 5 -44.71 -18.90 33.84
CA ASP A 5 -43.63 -18.69 32.87
C ASP A 5 -43.53 -17.18 32.61
N GLU A 6 -42.46 -16.56 33.13
CA GLU A 6 -42.06 -15.20 32.76
C GLU A 6 -41.59 -15.20 31.30
N VAL A 7 -42.31 -14.47 30.45
CA VAL A 7 -41.87 -14.14 29.08
C VAL A 7 -40.76 -13.09 29.19
N PRO A 8 -39.58 -13.28 28.57
CA PRO A 8 -38.52 -12.27 28.58
C PRO A 8 -39.03 -10.98 27.93
N GLY A 9 -38.92 -9.86 28.65
CA GLY A 9 -39.40 -8.56 28.21
C GLY A 9 -38.79 -8.13 26.87
N THR A 10 -39.65 -7.87 25.90
CA THR A 10 -39.31 -7.12 24.69
C THR A 10 -38.77 -5.74 25.09
N ILE A 11 -37.47 -5.53 24.85
CA ILE A 11 -36.81 -4.22 24.95
C ILE A 11 -37.60 -3.23 24.10
N SER A 12 -37.99 -2.08 24.66
CA SER A 12 -38.80 -1.11 23.92
C SER A 12 -37.96 -0.48 22.79
N GLN A 13 -38.63 -0.04 21.72
CA GLN A 13 -37.96 0.64 20.60
C GLN A 13 -37.20 1.90 21.06
N GLN A 14 -37.69 2.56 22.12
CA GLN A 14 -37.04 3.72 22.71
C GLN A 14 -35.75 3.35 23.45
N ASP A 15 -35.75 2.26 24.21
CA ASP A 15 -34.56 1.79 24.93
C ASP A 15 -33.41 1.45 23.96
N ASN A 16 -33.75 0.89 22.79
CA ASN A 16 -32.76 0.62 21.74
C ASN A 16 -32.20 1.91 21.11
N ILE A 17 -33.02 2.96 20.96
CA ILE A 17 -32.56 4.27 20.46
C ILE A 17 -31.63 4.92 21.48
N ASP A 18 -32.00 4.91 22.76
CA ASP A 18 -31.20 5.50 23.83
C ASP A 18 -29.86 4.76 23.99
N ALA A 19 -29.87 3.43 23.93
CA ALA A 19 -28.66 2.62 23.92
C ALA A 19 -27.77 2.90 22.71
N ALA A 20 -28.35 3.09 21.52
CA ALA A 20 -27.58 3.44 20.31
C ALA A 20 -26.89 4.80 20.47
N GLU A 21 -27.55 5.79 21.07
CA GLU A 21 -26.97 7.11 21.32
C GLU A 21 -25.80 7.07 22.32
N ILE A 22 -25.87 6.21 23.34
CA ILE A 22 -24.75 5.96 24.27
C ILE A 22 -23.54 5.43 23.50
N PHE A 23 -23.72 4.35 22.72
CA PHE A 23 -22.62 3.78 21.94
C PHE A 23 -22.04 4.76 20.92
N LYS A 24 -22.87 5.57 20.26
CA LYS A 24 -22.42 6.64 19.36
C LYS A 24 -21.59 7.70 20.10
N ASN A 25 -21.97 8.07 21.32
CA ASN A 25 -21.20 9.03 22.12
C ASN A 25 -19.85 8.45 22.56
N GLU A 26 -19.80 7.18 22.97
CA GLU A 26 -18.54 6.48 23.28
C GLU A 26 -17.63 6.39 22.04
N ALA A 27 -18.20 6.04 20.88
CA ALA A 27 -17.49 6.03 19.62
C ALA A 27 -16.88 7.40 19.27
N ASN A 28 -17.62 8.49 19.49
CA ASN A 28 -17.12 9.85 19.28
C ASN A 28 -15.91 10.16 20.20
N GLU A 29 -15.93 9.70 21.45
CA GLU A 29 -14.81 9.89 22.38
C GLU A 29 -13.57 9.10 21.96
N TYR A 30 -13.73 7.84 21.52
CA TYR A 30 -12.63 7.08 20.93
C TYR A 30 -12.09 7.74 19.66
N PHE A 31 -12.97 8.25 18.80
CA PHE A 31 -12.58 8.96 17.59
C PHE A 31 -11.76 10.22 17.90
N LYS A 32 -12.16 11.03 18.90
CA LYS A 32 -11.40 12.21 19.35
C LYS A 32 -10.02 11.84 19.88
N LYS A 33 -9.91 10.69 20.54
CA LYS A 33 -8.64 10.10 21.01
C LYS A 33 -7.84 9.42 19.90
N GLN A 34 -8.29 9.52 18.64
CA GLN A 34 -7.68 8.89 17.46
C GLN A 34 -7.62 7.34 17.54
N ASN A 35 -8.42 6.73 18.41
CA ASN A 35 -8.58 5.28 18.47
C ASN A 35 -9.74 4.88 17.54
N TYR A 36 -9.43 4.83 16.24
CA TYR A 36 -10.43 4.65 15.20
C TYR A 36 -11.00 3.23 15.16
N ASP A 37 -10.21 2.20 15.47
CA ASP A 37 -10.68 0.81 15.55
C ASP A 37 -11.80 0.68 16.59
N ARG A 38 -11.56 1.17 17.82
CA ARG A 38 -12.60 1.18 18.86
C ARG A 38 -13.78 2.06 18.48
N ALA A 39 -13.55 3.19 17.81
CA ALA A 39 -14.66 4.01 17.34
C ALA A 39 -15.56 3.23 16.36
N ILE A 40 -14.98 2.47 15.44
CA ILE A 40 -15.72 1.61 14.50
C ILE A 40 -16.53 0.53 15.23
N ASP A 41 -15.94 -0.13 16.24
CA ASP A 41 -16.64 -1.13 17.05
C ASP A 41 -17.90 -0.54 17.70
N PHE A 42 -17.76 0.63 18.33
CA PHE A 42 -18.87 1.28 19.03
C PHE A 42 -19.90 1.88 18.08
N TYR A 43 -19.50 2.43 16.93
CA TYR A 43 -20.47 2.80 15.89
C TYR A 43 -21.22 1.59 15.35
N THR A 44 -20.57 0.43 15.22
CA THR A 44 -21.21 -0.81 14.79
C THR A 44 -22.26 -1.26 15.80
N LYS A 45 -21.95 -1.23 17.11
CA LYS A 45 -22.93 -1.48 18.17
C LYS A 45 -24.10 -0.50 18.13
N ALA A 46 -23.85 0.79 17.86
CA ALA A 46 -24.91 1.78 17.69
C ALA A 46 -25.84 1.44 16.52
N ILE A 47 -25.26 1.02 15.38
CA ILE A 47 -25.98 0.61 14.18
C ILE A 47 -26.81 -0.66 14.43
N GLU A 48 -26.26 -1.65 15.13
CA GLU A 48 -26.99 -2.87 15.51
C GLU A 48 -28.24 -2.58 16.33
N LYS A 49 -28.18 -1.53 17.19
CA LYS A 49 -29.32 -1.10 18.02
C LYS A 49 -30.32 -0.24 17.27
N ASN A 50 -29.86 0.65 16.39
CA ASN A 50 -30.73 1.50 15.57
C ASN A 50 -30.15 1.68 14.15
N PRO A 51 -30.48 0.77 13.22
CA PRO A 51 -29.89 0.75 11.87
C PRO A 51 -30.49 1.78 10.92
N LYS A 52 -31.45 2.61 11.37
CA LYS A 52 -32.12 3.59 10.51
C LYS A 52 -31.56 5.00 10.65
N ASN A 53 -30.54 5.20 11.48
CA ASN A 53 -29.95 6.52 11.70
C ASN A 53 -28.76 6.77 10.77
N ALA A 54 -28.92 7.69 9.82
CA ALA A 54 -27.88 8.07 8.85
C ALA A 54 -26.57 8.54 9.51
N VAL A 55 -26.66 9.21 10.67
CA VAL A 55 -25.49 9.78 11.35
C VAL A 55 -24.47 8.70 11.76
N TYR A 56 -24.94 7.52 12.17
CA TYR A 56 -24.05 6.46 12.64
C TYR A 56 -23.18 5.93 11.50
N TYR A 57 -23.78 5.70 10.34
CA TYR A 57 -23.06 5.28 9.14
C TYR A 57 -22.08 6.34 8.67
N ALA A 58 -22.47 7.61 8.60
CA ALA A 58 -21.54 8.66 8.20
C ALA A 58 -20.36 8.86 9.18
N ASN A 59 -20.60 8.66 10.48
CA ASN A 59 -19.54 8.71 11.48
C ASN A 59 -18.62 7.49 11.42
N ARG A 60 -19.17 6.30 11.18
CA ARG A 60 -18.36 5.09 10.93
C ARG A 60 -17.57 5.18 9.63
N SER A 61 -18.16 5.81 8.60
CA SER A 61 -17.50 6.07 7.32
C SER A 61 -16.24 6.93 7.48
N ILE A 62 -16.27 8.01 8.28
CA ILE A 62 -15.07 8.81 8.54
C ILE A 62 -14.03 8.06 9.38
N ALA A 63 -14.45 7.21 10.31
CA ALA A 63 -13.51 6.34 11.04
C ALA A 63 -12.84 5.33 10.09
N ASN A 64 -13.60 4.73 9.17
CA ASN A 64 -13.07 3.87 8.12
C ASN A 64 -12.13 4.63 7.15
N LEU A 65 -12.41 5.89 6.81
CA LEU A 65 -11.49 6.73 6.03
C LEU A 65 -10.15 6.93 6.74
N ARG A 66 -10.16 7.11 8.06
CA ARG A 66 -8.94 7.29 8.87
C ARG A 66 -8.09 6.03 8.95
N LEU A 67 -8.70 4.86 8.87
CA LEU A 67 -8.03 3.56 8.76
C LEU A 67 -7.88 3.08 7.32
N GLU A 68 -8.23 3.91 6.33
CA GLU A 68 -8.08 3.60 4.90
C GLU A 68 -8.88 2.40 4.40
N ASN A 69 -9.93 2.05 5.14
CA ASN A 69 -10.96 1.12 4.71
C ASN A 69 -11.91 1.83 3.74
N PHE A 70 -11.40 2.30 2.60
CA PHE A 70 -12.11 3.17 1.67
C PHE A 70 -13.38 2.52 1.08
N GLY A 71 -13.38 1.19 0.91
CA GLY A 71 -14.54 0.43 0.47
C GLY A 71 -15.66 0.44 1.51
N TYR A 72 -15.33 0.18 2.77
CA TYR A 72 -16.31 0.27 3.87
C TYR A 72 -16.77 1.71 4.08
N ALA A 73 -15.87 2.68 4.01
CA ALA A 73 -16.24 4.09 4.10
C ALA A 73 -17.21 4.51 2.98
N LEU A 74 -16.97 4.07 1.74
CA LEU A 74 -17.84 4.30 0.60
C LEU A 74 -19.21 3.65 0.81
N SER A 75 -19.25 2.41 1.29
CA SER A 75 -20.49 1.68 1.56
C SER A 75 -21.32 2.37 2.64
N ASP A 76 -20.71 2.69 3.78
CA ASP A 76 -21.36 3.39 4.90
C ASP A 76 -21.86 4.78 4.48
N ALA A 77 -21.07 5.55 3.73
CA ALA A 77 -21.49 6.86 3.26
C ALA A 77 -22.66 6.77 2.27
N SER A 78 -22.69 5.74 1.42
CA SER A 78 -23.79 5.50 0.49
C SER A 78 -25.07 5.13 1.24
N LEU A 79 -24.97 4.22 2.20
CA LEU A 79 -26.12 3.83 3.03
C LEU A 79 -26.65 5.00 3.88
N SER A 80 -25.77 5.86 4.39
CA SER A 80 -26.17 7.09 5.06
C SER A 80 -27.00 8.01 4.15
N ILE A 81 -26.64 8.13 2.86
CA ILE A 81 -27.39 8.95 1.89
C ILE A 81 -28.73 8.30 1.54
N ASP A 82 -28.76 6.97 1.44
CA ASP A 82 -30.00 6.23 1.18
C ASP A 82 -31.01 6.38 2.33
N LEU A 83 -30.52 6.43 3.58
CA LEU A 83 -31.32 6.70 4.77
C LEU A 83 -31.76 8.16 4.89
N ASP A 84 -30.86 9.12 4.62
CA ASP A 84 -31.16 10.55 4.64
C ASP A 84 -30.43 11.29 3.51
N LYS A 85 -31.16 11.56 2.43
CA LYS A 85 -30.66 12.30 1.25
C LYS A 85 -30.33 13.76 1.54
N THR A 86 -30.77 14.31 2.66
CA THR A 86 -30.48 15.71 3.06
C THR A 86 -29.20 15.80 3.88
N TYR A 87 -28.65 14.67 4.34
CA TYR A 87 -27.48 14.62 5.21
C TYR A 87 -26.18 14.92 4.45
N THR A 88 -25.87 16.21 4.30
CA THR A 88 -24.74 16.71 3.49
C THR A 88 -23.38 16.11 3.88
N LYS A 89 -23.16 15.79 5.16
CA LYS A 89 -21.89 15.19 5.63
C LYS A 89 -21.61 13.84 4.96
N ALA A 90 -22.63 13.03 4.66
CA ALA A 90 -22.41 11.75 4.00
C ALA A 90 -21.91 11.92 2.56
N TYR A 91 -22.36 12.94 1.83
CA TYR A 91 -21.82 13.26 0.50
C TYR A 91 -20.34 13.63 0.57
N TYR A 92 -19.92 14.40 1.58
CA TYR A 92 -18.49 14.66 1.81
C TYR A 92 -17.70 13.37 2.07
N ARG A 93 -18.21 12.47 2.93
CA ARG A 93 -17.51 11.20 3.24
C ARG A 93 -17.46 10.28 2.02
N ARG A 94 -18.52 10.24 1.22
CA ARG A 94 -18.55 9.47 -0.03
C ARG A 94 -17.60 10.04 -1.07
N ALA A 95 -17.58 11.36 -1.23
CA ALA A 95 -16.63 12.05 -2.12
C ALA A 95 -15.19 11.78 -1.71
N ALA A 96 -14.86 11.85 -0.42
CA ALA A 96 -13.54 11.52 0.10
C ALA A 96 -13.17 10.05 -0.18
N SER A 97 -14.11 9.12 0.02
CA SER A 97 -13.89 7.70 -0.30
C SER A 97 -13.64 7.49 -1.80
N TYR A 98 -14.42 8.14 -2.67
CA TYR A 98 -14.18 8.09 -4.12
C TYR A 98 -12.84 8.70 -4.52
N MET A 99 -12.41 9.79 -3.88
CA MET A 99 -11.09 10.39 -4.12
C MET A 99 -9.97 9.42 -3.78
N SER A 100 -10.03 8.77 -2.61
CA SER A 100 -9.03 7.79 -2.18
C SER A 100 -9.00 6.55 -3.08
N LEU A 101 -10.12 6.20 -3.71
CA LEU A 101 -10.27 5.12 -4.68
C LEU A 101 -9.93 5.52 -6.12
N GLY A 102 -9.43 6.73 -6.37
CA GLY A 102 -9.15 7.23 -7.74
C GLY A 102 -10.40 7.50 -8.59
N LYS A 103 -11.61 7.40 -8.02
CA LYS A 103 -12.91 7.59 -8.69
C LYS A 103 -13.28 9.07 -8.76
N TYR A 104 -12.37 9.91 -9.28
CA TYR A 104 -12.45 11.37 -9.23
C TYR A 104 -13.71 11.96 -9.87
N LYS A 105 -14.24 11.35 -10.94
CA LYS A 105 -15.49 11.81 -11.57
C LYS A 105 -16.71 11.61 -10.67
N LEU A 106 -16.74 10.53 -9.89
CA LEU A 106 -17.82 10.27 -8.92
C LEU A 106 -17.68 11.20 -7.71
N ALA A 107 -16.45 11.40 -7.21
CA ALA A 107 -16.17 12.38 -6.17
C ALA A 107 -16.62 13.80 -6.55
N LEU A 108 -16.34 14.22 -7.79
CA LEU A 108 -16.70 15.54 -8.28
C LEU A 108 -18.22 15.77 -8.26
N LYS A 109 -19.03 14.76 -8.59
CA LYS A 109 -20.50 14.83 -8.53
C LYS A 109 -21.00 15.06 -7.10
N ASP A 110 -20.40 14.36 -6.12
CA ASP A 110 -20.77 14.54 -4.72
C ASP A 110 -20.33 15.93 -4.19
N PHE A 111 -19.14 16.41 -4.54
CA PHE A 111 -18.72 17.78 -4.20
C PHE A 111 -19.56 18.86 -4.88
N GLU A 112 -20.00 18.63 -6.11
CA GLU A 112 -20.93 19.52 -6.83
C GLU A 112 -22.28 19.60 -6.10
N TYR A 113 -22.80 18.46 -5.63
CA TYR A 113 -24.02 18.45 -4.81
C TYR A 113 -23.85 19.27 -3.52
N VAL A 114 -22.76 19.02 -2.79
CA VAL A 114 -22.46 19.73 -1.54
C VAL A 114 -22.35 21.24 -1.76
N THR A 115 -21.63 21.68 -2.80
CA THR A 115 -21.49 23.12 -3.11
C THR A 115 -22.80 23.78 -3.53
N LYS A 116 -23.72 23.05 -4.17
CA LYS A 116 -25.07 23.53 -4.47
C LYS A 116 -25.93 23.70 -3.22
N VAL A 117 -25.87 22.75 -2.29
CA VAL A 117 -26.64 22.80 -1.02
C VAL A 117 -26.05 23.82 -0.04
N ARG A 118 -24.74 24.03 -0.07
CA ARG A 118 -24.01 24.96 0.82
C ARG A 118 -23.19 25.99 0.02
N PRO A 119 -23.83 26.98 -0.63
CA PRO A 119 -23.17 27.90 -1.54
C PRO A 119 -22.21 28.90 -0.86
N HIS A 120 -22.25 29.03 0.46
CA HIS A 120 -21.34 29.91 1.23
C HIS A 120 -20.24 29.14 1.96
N ASP A 121 -20.23 27.81 1.89
CA ASP A 121 -19.21 26.97 2.51
C ASP A 121 -17.91 27.04 1.69
N GLN A 122 -16.89 27.66 2.27
CA GLN A 122 -15.59 27.86 1.61
C GLN A 122 -14.84 26.54 1.43
N ASP A 123 -14.97 25.62 2.39
CA ASP A 123 -14.35 24.29 2.34
C ASP A 123 -14.98 23.45 1.22
N ALA A 124 -16.32 23.50 1.08
CA ALA A 124 -17.03 22.87 -0.04
C ALA A 124 -16.49 23.31 -1.40
N LYS A 125 -16.37 24.63 -1.59
CA LYS A 125 -15.89 25.22 -2.85
C LYS A 125 -14.45 24.85 -3.14
N MET A 126 -13.60 24.90 -2.12
CA MET A 126 -12.21 24.51 -2.24
C MET A 126 -12.10 23.05 -2.69
N LYS A 127 -12.81 22.14 -2.03
CA LYS A 127 -12.83 20.70 -2.36
C LYS A 127 -13.34 20.39 -3.75
N TYR A 128 -14.42 21.06 -4.17
CA TYR A 128 -14.90 20.96 -5.55
C TYR A 128 -13.86 21.43 -6.57
N ASN A 129 -13.23 22.59 -6.34
CA ASN A 129 -12.25 23.16 -7.26
C ASN A 129 -11.01 22.28 -7.41
N GLU A 130 -10.48 21.76 -6.32
CA GLU A 130 -9.34 20.84 -6.34
C GLU A 130 -9.69 19.52 -7.05
N CYS A 131 -10.84 18.92 -6.74
CA CYS A 131 -11.31 17.73 -7.45
C CYS A 131 -11.48 17.99 -8.96
N ASN A 132 -12.04 19.13 -9.33
CA ASN A 132 -12.22 19.53 -10.73
C ASN A 132 -10.88 19.72 -11.46
N LYS A 133 -9.87 20.31 -10.80
CA LYS A 133 -8.51 20.41 -11.37
C LYS A 133 -7.94 19.04 -11.68
N ILE A 134 -8.09 18.09 -10.76
CA ILE A 134 -7.62 16.70 -10.95
C ILE A 134 -8.34 16.04 -12.13
N VAL A 135 -9.68 16.11 -12.16
CA VAL A 135 -10.48 15.53 -13.26
C VAL A 135 -10.09 16.12 -14.62
N LYS A 136 -9.91 17.45 -14.70
CA LYS A 136 -9.47 18.13 -15.93
C LYS A 136 -8.06 17.71 -16.34
N LYS A 137 -7.13 17.61 -15.39
CA LYS A 137 -5.75 17.16 -15.66
C LYS A 137 -5.73 15.74 -16.21
N ILE A 138 -6.47 14.81 -15.60
CA ILE A 138 -6.57 13.42 -16.08
C ILE A 138 -7.22 13.35 -17.46
N ALA A 139 -8.29 14.13 -17.70
CA ALA A 139 -8.93 14.18 -19.01
C ALA A 139 -7.97 14.70 -20.11
N PHE A 140 -7.16 15.70 -19.78
CA PHE A 140 -6.14 16.25 -20.66
C PHE A 140 -5.02 15.24 -20.95
N GLU A 141 -4.48 14.59 -19.91
CA GLU A 141 -3.47 13.53 -20.05
C GLU A 141 -3.99 12.38 -20.93
N LYS A 142 -5.24 11.94 -20.70
CA LYS A 142 -5.87 10.89 -21.50
C LYS A 142 -6.10 11.30 -22.96
N ALA A 143 -6.42 12.56 -23.22
CA ALA A 143 -6.55 13.06 -24.59
C ALA A 143 -5.20 13.00 -25.32
N ILE A 144 -4.10 13.37 -24.65
CA ILE A 144 -2.74 13.31 -25.22
C ILE A 144 -2.28 11.86 -25.45
N SER A 145 -2.66 10.92 -24.57
CA SER A 145 -2.22 9.52 -24.69
C SER A 145 -2.82 8.79 -25.90
N VAL A 146 -3.96 9.24 -26.44
CA VAL A 146 -4.59 8.62 -27.62
C VAL A 146 -3.84 8.95 -28.91
N ASP A 147 -3.11 10.07 -28.95
CA ASP A 147 -2.43 10.58 -30.15
C ASP A 147 -0.91 10.24 -30.22
N LYS A 148 -0.34 9.63 -29.18
CA LYS A 148 1.09 9.25 -29.15
C LYS A 148 1.24 7.73 -29.30
N LYS A 149 2.07 7.29 -30.26
CA LYS A 149 2.81 6.01 -30.09
C LYS A 149 3.44 6.04 -28.70
N GLU A 150 3.29 4.99 -27.90
CA GLU A 150 3.92 4.90 -26.57
C GLU A 150 5.43 5.18 -26.71
N ILE A 151 5.85 6.41 -26.38
CA ILE A 151 7.26 6.77 -26.36
C ILE A 151 7.78 6.27 -25.03
N ASN A 152 8.61 5.23 -25.08
CA ASN A 152 9.37 4.76 -23.94
C ASN A 152 10.29 5.89 -23.47
N ILE A 153 10.09 6.38 -22.25
CA ILE A 153 10.83 7.52 -21.70
C ILE A 153 12.32 7.21 -21.62
N ALA A 154 12.70 5.96 -21.34
CA ALA A 154 14.10 5.56 -21.32
C ALA A 154 14.82 5.88 -22.65
N ASP A 155 14.13 5.75 -23.78
CA ASP A 155 14.69 6.01 -25.12
C ASP A 155 14.89 7.52 -25.38
N THR A 156 14.25 8.38 -24.58
CA THR A 156 14.40 9.84 -24.66
C THR A 156 15.55 10.38 -23.80
N ILE A 157 16.11 9.54 -22.91
CA ILE A 157 17.18 9.95 -21.99
C ILE A 157 18.53 9.72 -22.67
N ASN A 158 19.25 10.81 -22.94
CA ASN A 158 20.65 10.74 -23.38
C ASN A 158 21.58 10.95 -22.18
N LEU A 159 22.23 9.87 -21.72
CA LEU A 159 23.17 9.91 -20.59
C LEU A 159 24.53 10.52 -20.95
N GLU A 160 24.93 10.46 -22.22
CA GLU A 160 26.23 10.96 -22.68
C GLU A 160 26.30 12.49 -22.62
N THR A 161 25.17 13.16 -22.85
CA THR A 161 25.07 14.63 -22.79
C THR A 161 24.96 15.15 -21.36
N MET A 162 24.75 14.29 -20.36
CA MET A 162 24.70 14.71 -18.96
C MET A 162 26.11 14.90 -18.41
N THR A 163 26.46 16.16 -18.15
CA THR A 163 27.66 16.53 -17.39
C THR A 163 27.42 16.33 -15.90
N ILE A 164 28.47 15.95 -15.18
CA ILE A 164 28.50 15.96 -13.71
C ILE A 164 29.28 17.21 -13.33
N GLU A 165 28.73 18.01 -12.43
CA GLU A 165 29.39 19.23 -11.96
C GLU A 165 30.65 18.89 -11.14
N ASP A 166 31.72 19.68 -11.26
CA ASP A 166 33.01 19.42 -10.59
C ASP A 166 32.88 19.45 -9.06
N GLU A 167 31.87 20.15 -8.53
CA GLU A 167 31.56 20.23 -7.10
C GLU A 167 30.81 18.98 -6.56
N TYR A 168 30.44 18.03 -7.42
CA TYR A 168 29.77 16.81 -6.98
C TYR A 168 30.76 15.84 -6.32
N GLU A 169 30.73 15.81 -4.99
CA GLU A 169 31.54 14.89 -4.16
C GLU A 169 30.78 13.63 -3.72
N GLY A 170 29.66 13.32 -4.39
CA GLY A 170 28.83 12.18 -4.02
C GLY A 170 29.28 10.85 -4.64
N PRO A 171 28.56 9.77 -4.35
CA PRO A 171 28.82 8.44 -4.91
C PRO A 171 28.82 8.46 -6.45
N SER A 172 29.75 7.72 -7.05
CA SER A 172 29.90 7.62 -8.50
C SER A 172 29.95 6.17 -8.97
N LEU A 173 29.29 5.89 -10.12
CA LEU A 173 29.34 4.55 -10.72
C LEU A 173 30.72 4.30 -11.34
N GLU A 174 31.30 3.14 -11.05
CA GLU A 174 32.56 2.69 -11.64
C GLU A 174 32.26 1.97 -12.97
N ASP A 175 32.81 2.48 -14.08
CA ASP A 175 32.51 2.02 -15.45
C ASP A 175 31.01 1.92 -15.78
N GLY A 176 30.21 2.83 -15.19
CA GLY A 176 28.76 2.86 -15.36
C GLY A 176 28.02 1.69 -14.70
N LYS A 177 28.68 0.95 -13.79
CA LYS A 177 28.11 -0.17 -13.04
C LYS A 177 28.00 0.15 -11.55
N VAL A 178 27.02 -0.49 -10.91
CA VAL A 178 26.87 -0.46 -9.46
C VAL A 178 27.89 -1.41 -8.84
N THR A 179 28.64 -0.93 -7.85
CA THR A 179 29.61 -1.72 -7.06
C THR A 179 29.26 -1.64 -5.58
N LEU A 180 29.76 -2.57 -4.77
CA LEU A 180 29.52 -2.54 -3.32
C LEU A 180 30.00 -1.24 -2.67
N LYS A 181 31.13 -0.69 -3.15
CA LYS A 181 31.64 0.61 -2.74
C LYS A 181 30.63 1.72 -3.03
N PHE A 182 30.11 1.79 -4.26
CA PHE A 182 29.09 2.76 -4.62
C PHE A 182 27.84 2.65 -3.72
N VAL A 183 27.33 1.43 -3.48
CA VAL A 183 26.12 1.25 -2.65
C VAL A 183 26.37 1.67 -1.20
N THR A 184 27.55 1.35 -0.66
CA THR A 184 27.93 1.73 0.71
C THR A 184 28.06 3.25 0.84
N GLU A 185 28.74 3.90 -0.09
CA GLU A 185 28.83 5.36 -0.16
C GLU A 185 27.46 6.01 -0.35
N LEU A 186 26.57 5.41 -1.16
CA LEU A 186 25.21 5.89 -1.40
C LEU A 186 24.37 5.90 -0.13
N MET A 187 24.40 4.81 0.64
CA MET A 187 23.69 4.72 1.91
C MET A 187 24.16 5.81 2.89
N GLU A 188 25.46 6.02 3.04
CA GLU A 188 26.00 7.07 3.91
C GLU A 188 25.66 8.48 3.40
N TYR A 189 25.70 8.68 2.09
CA TYR A 189 25.31 9.95 1.46
C TYR A 189 23.83 10.29 1.71
N TYR A 190 22.95 9.28 1.65
CA TYR A 190 21.54 9.42 1.97
C TYR A 190 21.26 9.58 3.48
N LYS A 191 22.00 8.90 4.37
CA LYS A 191 21.93 9.16 5.82
C LYS A 191 22.28 10.62 6.15
N ALA A 192 23.15 11.24 5.37
CA ALA A 192 23.49 12.67 5.47
C ALA A 192 22.52 13.61 4.74
N GLN A 193 21.35 13.12 4.31
CA GLN A 193 20.32 13.87 3.56
C GLN A 193 20.82 14.50 2.25
N LYS A 194 21.88 13.94 1.65
CA LYS A 194 22.39 14.40 0.35
C LYS A 194 21.75 13.63 -0.79
N LYS A 195 21.83 14.16 -2.01
CA LYS A 195 21.08 13.65 -3.18
C LYS A 195 22.00 13.11 -4.28
N LEU A 196 21.84 11.84 -4.66
CA LEU A 196 22.56 11.21 -5.77
C LEU A 196 22.41 12.03 -7.07
N HIS A 197 23.51 12.21 -7.80
CA HIS A 197 23.48 12.96 -9.06
C HIS A 197 22.53 12.33 -10.10
N LYS A 198 21.80 13.18 -10.85
CA LYS A 198 20.75 12.77 -11.79
C LYS A 198 21.23 11.77 -12.86
N LYS A 199 22.49 11.89 -13.31
CA LYS A 199 23.07 10.99 -14.33
C LYS A 199 23.12 9.54 -13.82
N TYR A 200 23.55 9.35 -12.57
CA TYR A 200 23.62 8.03 -11.95
C TYR A 200 22.23 7.49 -11.63
N ALA A 201 21.32 8.36 -11.16
CA ALA A 201 19.92 8.01 -10.94
C ALA A 201 19.25 7.46 -12.23
N TYR A 202 19.38 8.18 -13.35
CA TYR A 202 18.85 7.72 -14.64
C TYR A 202 19.52 6.42 -15.10
N LYS A 203 20.84 6.28 -14.96
CA LYS A 203 21.56 5.05 -15.33
C LYS A 203 21.02 3.84 -14.57
N ILE A 204 20.85 3.95 -13.26
CA ILE A 204 20.28 2.87 -12.41
C ILE A 204 18.87 2.51 -12.89
N LEU A 205 18.00 3.48 -13.16
CA LEU A 205 16.63 3.21 -13.62
C LEU A 205 16.60 2.51 -14.98
N ILE A 206 17.44 2.94 -15.93
CA ILE A 206 17.54 2.32 -17.26
C ILE A 206 18.02 0.87 -17.14
N ASP A 207 19.06 0.61 -16.32
CA ASP A 207 19.61 -0.73 -16.13
C ASP A 207 18.60 -1.67 -15.45
N VAL A 208 17.95 -1.20 -14.37
CA VAL A 208 16.95 -1.97 -13.65
C VAL A 208 15.77 -2.29 -14.56
N LYS A 209 15.30 -1.32 -15.36
CA LYS A 209 14.23 -1.55 -16.33
C LYS A 209 14.61 -2.65 -17.33
N ALA A 210 15.79 -2.55 -17.93
CA ALA A 210 16.28 -3.55 -18.88
C ALA A 210 16.39 -4.95 -18.26
N TYR A 211 16.83 -5.03 -17.00
CA TYR A 211 16.87 -6.29 -16.26
C TYR A 211 15.45 -6.84 -16.00
N LEU A 212 14.55 -6.03 -15.46
CA LEU A 212 13.20 -6.44 -15.05
C LEU A 212 12.33 -6.85 -16.25
N GLN A 213 12.53 -6.26 -17.42
CA GLN A 213 11.88 -6.65 -18.68
C GLN A 213 12.08 -8.12 -19.04
N ASN A 214 13.20 -8.70 -18.62
CA ASN A 214 13.55 -10.09 -18.89
C ASN A 214 13.13 -11.05 -17.75
N GLN A 215 12.44 -10.56 -16.73
CA GLN A 215 11.94 -11.38 -15.63
C GLN A 215 10.51 -11.88 -15.88
N PRO A 216 10.14 -13.08 -15.41
CA PRO A 216 8.75 -13.53 -15.42
C PRO A 216 7.91 -12.76 -14.38
N SER A 217 6.58 -12.85 -14.49
CA SER A 217 5.67 -12.21 -13.52
C SER A 217 5.63 -12.95 -12.18
N LEU A 218 5.90 -14.26 -12.18
CA LEU A 218 6.22 -15.06 -10.99
C LEU A 218 7.66 -15.56 -11.11
N VAL A 219 8.50 -15.18 -10.16
CA VAL A 219 9.92 -15.58 -10.13
C VAL A 219 10.10 -16.79 -9.21
N ASP A 220 10.64 -17.88 -9.73
CA ASP A 220 11.01 -19.05 -8.94
C ASP A 220 12.39 -18.84 -8.29
N ILE A 221 12.47 -18.93 -6.97
CA ILE A 221 13.69 -18.78 -6.17
C ILE A 221 14.10 -20.14 -5.64
N LYS A 222 15.38 -20.50 -5.82
CA LYS A 222 15.98 -21.68 -5.19
C LYS A 222 16.89 -21.26 -4.05
N VAL A 223 16.60 -21.73 -2.85
CA VAL A 223 17.40 -21.52 -1.64
C VAL A 223 17.99 -22.87 -1.23
N PRO A 224 19.32 -23.02 -1.25
CA PRO A 224 19.99 -24.24 -0.78
C PRO A 224 19.68 -24.56 0.68
N ASP A 225 19.72 -25.84 1.04
CA ASP A 225 19.29 -26.35 2.36
C ASP A 225 19.88 -25.58 3.56
N ASP A 226 21.19 -25.30 3.50
CA ASP A 226 21.94 -24.66 4.58
C ASP A 226 22.07 -23.14 4.43
N GLU A 227 21.46 -22.54 3.40
CA GLU A 227 21.52 -21.11 3.15
C GLU A 227 20.34 -20.35 3.74
N LYS A 228 20.63 -19.17 4.28
CA LYS A 228 19.64 -18.25 4.84
C LYS A 228 18.94 -17.48 3.72
N PHE A 229 17.64 -17.22 3.88
CA PHE A 229 16.88 -16.29 3.05
C PHE A 229 16.07 -15.34 3.92
N THR A 230 16.02 -14.06 3.54
CA THR A 230 15.27 -13.03 4.27
C THR A 230 14.10 -12.48 3.44
N VAL A 231 12.91 -12.37 4.04
CA VAL A 231 11.75 -11.69 3.45
C VAL A 231 11.39 -10.47 4.31
N CYS A 232 11.37 -9.30 3.69
CA CYS A 232 10.88 -8.05 4.26
C CYS A 232 9.52 -7.70 3.64
N GLY A 233 8.65 -7.08 4.43
CA GLY A 233 7.40 -6.48 3.95
C GLY A 233 7.59 -5.03 3.54
N ASP A 234 6.51 -4.26 3.67
CA ASP A 234 6.42 -2.84 3.33
C ASP A 234 7.45 -2.03 4.12
N ILE A 235 8.09 -1.06 3.47
CA ILE A 235 9.01 -0.11 4.12
C ILE A 235 8.59 1.35 3.94
N HIS A 236 7.73 1.66 2.96
CA HIS A 236 7.06 2.95 2.79
C HIS A 236 7.96 4.19 3.00
N GLY A 237 9.11 4.24 2.32
CA GLY A 237 10.01 5.38 2.40
C GLY A 237 10.61 5.66 3.77
N GLN A 238 10.62 4.69 4.69
CA GLN A 238 11.31 4.78 5.99
C GLN A 238 12.78 4.38 5.86
N PHE A 239 13.57 5.22 5.19
CA PHE A 239 14.97 4.92 4.82
C PHE A 239 15.87 4.56 6.02
N TYR A 240 15.70 5.26 7.15
CA TYR A 240 16.51 5.02 8.34
C TYR A 240 16.21 3.66 8.99
N ASP A 241 14.94 3.22 8.93
CA ASP A 241 14.56 1.87 9.37
C ASP A 241 15.04 0.80 8.38
N LEU A 242 15.08 1.09 7.07
CA LEU A 242 15.73 0.22 6.08
C LEU A 242 17.22 0.00 6.41
N MET A 243 17.94 1.06 6.81
CA MET A 243 19.32 0.93 7.28
C MET A 243 19.41 0.08 8.54
N ASN A 244 18.49 0.26 9.49
CA ASN A 244 18.43 -0.56 10.70
C ASN A 244 18.19 -2.05 10.39
N ILE A 245 17.37 -2.39 9.39
CA ILE A 245 17.22 -3.79 8.91
C ILE A 245 18.59 -4.36 8.51
N PHE A 246 19.36 -3.61 7.73
CA PHE A 246 20.69 -4.04 7.28
C PHE A 246 21.71 -4.11 8.41
N ASP A 247 21.66 -3.21 9.38
CA ASP A 247 22.52 -3.28 10.58
C ASP A 247 22.18 -4.51 11.44
N LEU A 248 20.89 -4.83 11.59
CA LEU A 248 20.42 -5.96 12.39
C LEU A 248 20.65 -7.32 11.71
N ASN A 249 20.50 -7.39 10.39
CA ASN A 249 20.42 -8.65 9.64
C ASN A 249 21.54 -8.84 8.60
N GLY A 250 22.47 -7.89 8.53
CA GLY A 250 23.56 -7.85 7.57
C GLY A 250 23.13 -7.26 6.22
N LEU A 251 24.09 -6.67 5.51
CA LEU A 251 23.86 -6.16 4.16
C LEU A 251 23.45 -7.29 3.19
N PRO A 252 22.67 -6.98 2.14
CA PRO A 252 22.45 -7.91 1.05
C PRO A 252 23.76 -8.36 0.41
N SER A 253 23.86 -9.64 0.13
CA SER A 253 25.00 -10.26 -0.56
C SER A 253 24.55 -11.59 -1.19
N GLU A 254 25.46 -12.26 -1.90
CA GLU A 254 25.21 -13.61 -2.40
C GLU A 254 24.93 -14.62 -1.28
N THR A 255 25.51 -14.43 -0.09
CA THR A 255 25.33 -15.29 1.09
C THR A 255 24.28 -14.79 2.09
N ASN A 256 23.67 -13.63 1.82
CA ASN A 256 22.60 -13.05 2.62
C ASN A 256 21.52 -12.46 1.71
N PRO A 257 20.77 -13.31 0.99
CA PRO A 257 19.75 -12.88 0.04
C PRO A 257 18.52 -12.27 0.74
N TYR A 258 17.88 -11.34 0.04
CA TYR A 258 16.68 -10.63 0.48
C TYR A 258 15.59 -10.63 -0.59
N LEU A 259 14.34 -10.72 -0.15
CA LEU A 259 13.14 -10.36 -0.90
C LEU A 259 12.42 -9.22 -0.19
N PHE A 260 12.26 -8.07 -0.86
CA PHE A 260 11.38 -7.00 -0.39
C PHE A 260 10.03 -7.11 -1.10
N ASN A 261 8.96 -7.31 -0.33
CA ASN A 261 7.65 -7.69 -0.83
C ASN A 261 6.71 -6.49 -1.08
N GLY A 262 7.13 -5.59 -1.97
CA GLY A 262 6.36 -4.41 -2.39
C GLY A 262 6.35 -3.27 -1.38
N ASP A 263 5.73 -2.16 -1.80
CA ASP A 263 5.47 -0.97 -0.98
C ASP A 263 6.76 -0.38 -0.39
N PHE A 264 7.67 -0.04 -1.30
CA PHE A 264 8.96 0.57 -1.00
C PHE A 264 8.85 2.06 -0.74
N VAL A 265 7.83 2.68 -1.33
CA VAL A 265 7.65 4.12 -1.45
C VAL A 265 6.30 4.58 -0.93
N ASP A 266 6.06 5.88 -1.06
CA ASP A 266 4.91 6.61 -0.54
C ASP A 266 4.89 6.65 1.00
N ARG A 267 4.10 7.58 1.54
CA ARG A 267 3.93 7.81 2.99
C ARG A 267 5.16 8.39 3.66
N GLY A 268 6.22 7.61 3.81
CA GLY A 268 7.50 8.11 4.31
C GLY A 268 8.13 9.09 3.33
N SER A 269 8.84 10.06 3.88
CA SER A 269 9.40 11.19 3.11
C SER A 269 10.85 10.94 2.62
N PHE A 270 11.30 9.69 2.69
CA PHE A 270 12.60 9.23 2.20
C PHE A 270 12.44 8.07 1.20
N SER A 271 11.38 8.13 0.39
CA SER A 271 11.05 7.09 -0.59
C SER A 271 12.09 7.00 -1.71
N VAL A 272 12.65 8.14 -2.13
CA VAL A 272 13.70 8.22 -3.16
C VAL A 272 14.97 7.50 -2.68
N GLU A 273 15.36 7.71 -1.43
CA GLU A 273 16.54 7.09 -0.83
C GLU A 273 16.34 5.57 -0.69
N CYS A 274 15.15 5.14 -0.26
CA CYS A 274 14.79 3.71 -0.20
C CYS A 274 14.92 3.07 -1.58
N ILE A 275 14.20 3.58 -2.59
CA ILE A 275 14.11 2.88 -3.87
C ILE A 275 15.45 2.85 -4.61
N PHE A 276 16.26 3.92 -4.57
CA PHE A 276 17.58 3.90 -5.19
C PHE A 276 18.54 2.95 -4.47
N THR A 277 18.42 2.79 -3.16
CA THR A 277 19.20 1.80 -2.40
C THR A 277 18.80 0.37 -2.80
N LEU A 278 17.50 0.06 -2.84
CA LEU A 278 17.00 -1.26 -3.24
C LEU A 278 17.38 -1.59 -4.70
N PHE A 279 17.20 -0.64 -5.62
CA PHE A 279 17.59 -0.80 -7.02
C PHE A 279 19.10 -0.97 -7.21
N SER A 280 19.91 -0.29 -6.39
CA SER A 280 21.36 -0.49 -6.43
C SER A 280 21.74 -1.90 -5.96
N PHE A 281 21.15 -2.41 -4.87
CA PHE A 281 21.33 -3.81 -4.48
C PHE A 281 20.80 -4.80 -5.52
N LYS A 282 19.70 -4.48 -6.21
CA LYS A 282 19.20 -5.31 -7.31
C LYS A 282 20.19 -5.41 -8.47
N MET A 283 20.86 -4.32 -8.81
CA MET A 283 21.90 -4.33 -9.86
C MET A 283 23.21 -4.95 -9.39
N LEU A 284 23.52 -4.88 -8.10
CA LEU A 284 24.71 -5.50 -7.52
C LEU A 284 24.57 -7.02 -7.35
N TYR A 285 23.40 -7.49 -6.90
CA TYR A 285 23.12 -8.89 -6.61
C TYR A 285 21.82 -9.36 -7.29
N PRO A 286 21.75 -9.37 -8.63
CA PRO A 286 20.50 -9.63 -9.36
C PRO A 286 19.85 -10.97 -9.05
N ASN A 287 20.63 -11.99 -8.67
CA ASN A 287 20.14 -13.33 -8.35
C ASN A 287 20.03 -13.61 -6.84
N HIS A 288 20.23 -12.60 -5.98
CA HIS A 288 20.15 -12.74 -4.52
C HIS A 288 19.38 -11.58 -3.85
N PHE A 289 19.01 -10.57 -4.63
CA PHE A 289 18.16 -9.46 -4.20
C PHE A 289 16.89 -9.43 -5.06
N TYR A 290 15.75 -9.61 -4.43
CA TYR A 290 14.46 -9.79 -5.07
C TYR A 290 13.48 -8.71 -4.60
N MET A 291 12.56 -8.34 -5.49
CA MET A 291 11.62 -7.24 -5.27
C MET A 291 10.28 -7.61 -5.92
N SER A 292 9.22 -7.73 -5.11
CA SER A 292 7.85 -7.85 -5.61
C SER A 292 7.24 -6.46 -5.81
N ARG A 293 6.33 -6.31 -6.76
CA ARG A 293 5.50 -5.12 -6.88
C ARG A 293 4.47 -5.09 -5.74
N GLY A 294 4.31 -3.94 -5.09
CA GLY A 294 3.20 -3.64 -4.19
C GLY A 294 2.17 -2.71 -4.83
N ASN A 295 1.08 -2.41 -4.12
CA ASN A 295 0.07 -1.50 -4.65
C ASN A 295 0.57 -0.05 -4.70
N HIS A 296 1.58 0.31 -3.89
CA HIS A 296 2.22 1.62 -3.94
C HIS A 296 3.27 1.77 -5.05
N GLU A 297 3.64 0.72 -5.79
CA GLU A 297 4.41 0.86 -7.04
C GLU A 297 3.49 1.11 -8.25
N THR A 298 2.55 2.06 -8.10
CA THR A 298 1.53 2.41 -9.08
C THR A 298 1.37 3.93 -9.22
N LEU A 299 0.96 4.36 -10.42
CA LEU A 299 0.84 5.77 -10.78
C LEU A 299 -0.15 6.52 -9.88
N ASP A 300 -1.31 5.90 -9.63
CA ASP A 300 -2.37 6.54 -8.85
C ASP A 300 -1.98 6.67 -7.38
N MET A 301 -1.34 5.65 -6.79
CA MET A 301 -0.84 5.75 -5.42
C MET A 301 0.27 6.81 -5.32
N ASN A 302 1.27 6.78 -6.21
CA ASN A 302 2.40 7.71 -6.16
C ASN A 302 1.99 9.18 -6.34
N ARG A 303 0.93 9.44 -7.12
CA ARG A 303 0.35 10.79 -7.28
C ARG A 303 -0.27 11.31 -5.99
N MET A 304 -0.84 10.42 -5.19
CA MET A 304 -1.61 10.78 -4.00
C MET A 304 -0.76 10.76 -2.73
N TYR A 305 0.12 9.79 -2.58
CA TYR A 305 0.77 9.44 -1.31
C TYR A 305 2.24 9.83 -1.18
N GLY A 306 2.76 10.60 -2.13
CA GLY A 306 3.98 11.40 -1.93
C GLY A 306 5.12 11.09 -2.87
N PHE A 307 5.28 9.86 -3.37
CA PHE A 307 6.46 9.48 -4.13
C PHE A 307 6.65 10.30 -5.39
N ARG A 308 5.58 10.56 -6.17
CA ARG A 308 5.70 11.41 -7.36
C ARG A 308 6.12 12.83 -7.00
N GLY A 309 5.55 13.38 -5.93
CA GLY A 309 5.90 14.71 -5.42
C GLY A 309 7.36 14.77 -4.96
N GLU A 310 7.82 13.73 -4.26
CA GLU A 310 9.19 13.62 -3.77
C GLU A 310 10.19 13.52 -4.93
N VAL A 311 9.92 12.67 -5.92
CA VAL A 311 10.78 12.55 -7.12
C VAL A 311 10.81 13.84 -7.91
N THR A 312 9.67 14.53 -8.10
CA THR A 312 9.65 15.81 -8.80
C THR A 312 10.37 16.91 -8.02
N SER A 313 10.29 16.90 -6.69
CA SER A 313 11.01 17.85 -5.83
C SER A 313 12.51 17.61 -5.83
N LYS A 314 12.96 16.35 -5.76
CA LYS A 314 14.39 16.00 -5.69
C LYS A 314 15.02 15.99 -7.09
N TYR A 315 14.26 15.63 -8.12
CA TYR A 315 14.71 15.47 -9.49
C TYR A 315 13.82 16.19 -10.52
N THR A 316 13.02 15.45 -11.29
CA THR A 316 12.20 15.98 -12.39
C THR A 316 10.93 15.16 -12.56
N SER A 317 9.92 15.73 -13.22
CA SER A 317 8.72 14.97 -13.61
C SER A 317 9.03 13.81 -14.56
N GLN A 318 10.02 13.98 -15.46
CA GLN A 318 10.45 12.93 -16.38
C GLN A 318 11.03 11.71 -15.64
N MET A 319 11.78 11.93 -14.55
CA MET A 319 12.25 10.86 -13.67
C MET A 319 11.07 10.11 -13.04
N ALA A 320 10.04 10.83 -12.57
CA ALA A 320 8.86 10.21 -11.97
C ALA A 320 8.06 9.36 -12.98
N ASP A 321 8.00 9.81 -14.23
CA ASP A 321 7.38 9.04 -15.30
C ASP A 321 8.22 7.79 -15.65
N LEU A 322 9.56 7.90 -15.67
CA LEU A 322 10.45 6.75 -15.85
C LEU A 322 10.31 5.72 -14.71
N PHE A 323 10.21 6.15 -13.45
CA PHE A 323 9.92 5.25 -12.32
C PHE A 323 8.63 4.45 -12.55
N THR A 324 7.57 5.10 -13.07
CA THR A 324 6.31 4.44 -13.38
C THR A 324 6.51 3.33 -14.43
N GLU A 325 7.33 3.58 -15.45
CA GLU A 325 7.69 2.55 -16.43
C GLU A 325 8.50 1.41 -15.80
N VAL A 326 9.46 1.70 -14.92
CA VAL A 326 10.24 0.65 -14.23
C VAL A 326 9.33 -0.19 -13.33
N TYR A 327 8.45 0.43 -12.56
CA TYR A 327 7.52 -0.25 -11.66
C TYR A 327 6.55 -1.17 -12.37
N ASN A 328 6.16 -0.85 -13.61
CA ASN A 328 5.37 -1.76 -14.44
C ASN A 328 6.06 -3.11 -14.71
N TRP A 329 7.39 -3.16 -14.66
CA TRP A 329 8.16 -4.39 -14.91
C TRP A 329 8.49 -5.19 -13.66
N LEU A 330 8.21 -4.69 -12.45
CA LEU A 330 8.43 -5.44 -11.21
C LEU A 330 7.61 -6.75 -11.22
N PRO A 331 8.21 -7.91 -10.88
CA PRO A 331 7.48 -9.17 -10.69
C PRO A 331 6.34 -9.03 -9.69
N LEU A 332 5.26 -9.78 -9.89
CA LEU A 332 4.07 -9.72 -9.05
C LEU A 332 4.14 -10.67 -7.85
N ALA A 333 4.91 -11.75 -7.97
CA ALA A 333 5.07 -12.74 -6.92
C ALA A 333 6.41 -13.51 -7.04
N HIS A 334 6.79 -14.20 -5.97
CA HIS A 334 7.97 -15.07 -5.91
C HIS A 334 7.59 -16.42 -5.31
N CYS A 335 8.09 -17.52 -5.87
CA CYS A 335 7.87 -18.88 -5.36
C CYS A 335 9.19 -19.47 -4.86
N ILE A 336 9.34 -19.63 -3.55
CA ILE A 336 10.57 -20.11 -2.91
C ILE A 336 10.53 -21.64 -2.81
N ASN A 337 11.51 -22.32 -3.41
CA ASN A 337 11.67 -23.78 -3.42
C ASN A 337 10.40 -24.53 -3.85
N SER A 338 9.55 -23.91 -4.67
CA SER A 338 8.24 -24.43 -5.08
C SER A 338 7.30 -24.79 -3.90
N ARG A 339 7.51 -24.19 -2.73
CA ARG A 339 6.80 -24.51 -1.48
C ARG A 339 6.14 -23.29 -0.83
N VAL A 340 6.78 -22.11 -0.91
CA VAL A 340 6.27 -20.88 -0.29
C VAL A 340 6.03 -19.83 -1.35
N LEU A 341 4.80 -19.34 -1.46
CA LEU A 341 4.44 -18.26 -2.38
C LEU A 341 4.44 -16.92 -1.64
N VAL A 342 5.10 -15.92 -2.22
CA VAL A 342 5.21 -14.57 -1.67
C VAL A 342 4.60 -13.56 -2.65
N MET A 343 3.62 -12.79 -2.20
CA MET A 343 3.02 -11.66 -2.94
C MET A 343 2.69 -10.53 -1.99
N HIS A 344 2.56 -9.30 -2.47
CA HIS A 344 2.30 -8.16 -1.59
C HIS A 344 0.92 -8.22 -0.91
N GLY A 345 -0.16 -8.27 -1.71
CA GLY A 345 -1.55 -8.32 -1.27
C GLY A 345 -1.99 -9.72 -0.84
N GLY A 346 -2.55 -10.53 -1.74
CA GLY A 346 -3.00 -11.86 -1.35
C GLY A 346 -3.63 -12.68 -2.47
N LEU A 347 -4.59 -13.53 -2.09
CA LEU A 347 -5.21 -14.50 -2.98
C LEU A 347 -6.42 -13.93 -3.72
N PHE A 348 -7.05 -14.81 -4.50
CA PHE A 348 -7.91 -14.45 -5.61
C PHE A 348 -9.39 -14.58 -5.31
N SER A 349 -10.20 -13.81 -6.04
CA SER A 349 -11.66 -13.93 -6.03
C SER A 349 -12.16 -15.22 -6.70
N LYS A 350 -11.31 -15.88 -7.50
CA LYS A 350 -11.58 -17.14 -8.20
C LYS A 350 -10.76 -18.30 -7.64
N ASP A 351 -11.36 -19.49 -7.59
CA ASP A 351 -10.73 -20.71 -7.05
C ASP A 351 -9.79 -21.42 -8.02
N ASP A 352 -9.91 -21.12 -9.31
CA ASP A 352 -9.23 -21.86 -10.36
C ASP A 352 -7.81 -21.37 -10.68
N VAL A 353 -7.35 -20.28 -10.06
CA VAL A 353 -6.03 -19.69 -10.29
C VAL A 353 -4.88 -20.64 -9.91
N THR A 354 -3.90 -20.74 -10.79
CA THR A 354 -2.68 -21.54 -10.63
C THR A 354 -1.42 -20.67 -10.65
N LEU A 355 -0.27 -21.23 -10.25
CA LEU A 355 1.03 -20.56 -10.40
C LEU A 355 1.35 -20.19 -11.86
N GLU A 356 0.87 -20.99 -12.81
CA GLU A 356 1.08 -20.76 -14.23
C GLU A 356 0.25 -19.57 -14.74
N ASP A 357 -0.97 -19.37 -14.21
CA ASP A 357 -1.76 -18.18 -14.50
C ASP A 357 -1.05 -16.91 -14.02
N ILE A 358 -0.38 -16.98 -12.85
CA ILE A 358 0.41 -15.86 -12.32
C ILE A 358 1.63 -15.57 -13.23
N ARG A 359 2.36 -16.61 -13.68
CA ARG A 359 3.50 -16.45 -14.61
C ARG A 359 3.10 -15.74 -15.90
N ASN A 360 1.91 -16.06 -16.42
CA ASN A 360 1.42 -15.56 -17.70
C ASN A 360 0.72 -14.20 -17.63
N VAL A 361 0.65 -13.56 -16.46
CA VAL A 361 0.13 -12.20 -16.34
C VAL A 361 1.04 -11.23 -17.12
N ASP A 362 0.47 -10.58 -18.13
CA ASP A 362 1.07 -9.40 -18.76
C ASP A 362 1.04 -8.23 -17.77
N ARG A 363 2.18 -8.00 -17.10
CA ARG A 363 2.30 -7.08 -15.97
C ARG A 363 2.74 -5.66 -16.33
N ASN A 364 3.22 -5.41 -17.55
CA ASN A 364 3.76 -4.11 -17.97
C ASN A 364 2.67 -3.06 -18.22
N LYS A 365 1.90 -2.75 -17.17
CA LYS A 365 0.80 -1.80 -17.17
C LYS A 365 0.48 -1.38 -15.75
N GLN A 366 -0.41 -0.39 -15.62
CA GLN A 366 -1.04 -0.12 -14.34
C GLN A 366 -1.99 -1.26 -13.98
N PRO A 367 -2.12 -1.63 -12.69
CA PRO A 367 -3.04 -2.68 -12.29
C PRO A 367 -4.48 -2.37 -12.75
N PRO A 368 -5.19 -3.35 -13.32
CA PRO A 368 -6.63 -3.21 -13.63
C PRO A 368 -7.48 -3.09 -12.35
N GLU A 369 -8.76 -2.78 -12.51
CA GLU A 369 -9.71 -2.71 -11.38
C GLU A 369 -10.01 -4.10 -10.76
N ASP A 370 -9.82 -5.19 -11.52
CA ASP A 370 -10.09 -6.58 -11.11
C ASP A 370 -9.07 -7.58 -11.69
N GLY A 371 -9.17 -8.85 -11.29
CA GLY A 371 -8.36 -9.95 -11.82
C GLY A 371 -7.03 -10.18 -11.09
N ILE A 372 -6.25 -11.16 -11.57
CA ILE A 372 -5.07 -11.72 -10.88
C ILE A 372 -4.06 -10.63 -10.47
N MET A 373 -3.73 -9.71 -11.38
CA MET A 373 -2.79 -8.63 -11.11
C MET A 373 -3.29 -7.68 -10.02
N CYS A 374 -4.59 -7.35 -10.02
CA CYS A 374 -5.18 -6.50 -9.00
C CYS A 374 -5.17 -7.21 -7.63
N GLU A 375 -5.64 -8.45 -7.59
CA GLU A 375 -5.82 -9.21 -6.35
C GLU A 375 -4.48 -9.58 -5.67
N LEU A 376 -3.42 -9.85 -6.45
CA LEU A 376 -2.07 -10.04 -5.92
C LEU A 376 -1.52 -8.81 -5.19
N LEU A 377 -2.02 -7.62 -5.52
CA LEU A 377 -1.55 -6.35 -4.94
C LEU A 377 -2.49 -5.81 -3.85
N TRP A 378 -3.77 -6.21 -3.84
CA TRP A 378 -4.80 -5.52 -3.03
C TRP A 378 -5.63 -6.42 -2.11
N SER A 379 -5.63 -7.74 -2.30
CA SER A 379 -6.47 -8.62 -1.48
C SER A 379 -5.93 -8.76 -0.05
N ASP A 380 -6.84 -8.94 0.91
CA ASP A 380 -6.52 -9.15 2.33
C ASP A 380 -7.10 -10.48 2.85
N PRO A 381 -6.44 -11.15 3.81
CA PRO A 381 -7.05 -12.28 4.50
C PRO A 381 -8.24 -11.86 5.37
N GLN A 382 -9.20 -12.76 5.59
CA GLN A 382 -10.27 -12.62 6.56
C GLN A 382 -10.39 -13.87 7.45
N PHE A 383 -10.87 -13.67 8.68
CA PHE A 383 -11.02 -14.78 9.63
C PHE A 383 -12.08 -15.81 9.20
N MET A 384 -13.19 -15.35 8.63
CA MET A 384 -14.31 -16.22 8.25
C MET A 384 -14.02 -16.95 6.94
N ALA A 385 -14.54 -18.17 6.79
CA ALA A 385 -14.49 -18.91 5.53
C ALA A 385 -15.21 -18.16 4.39
N GLY A 386 -14.82 -18.45 3.16
CA GLY A 386 -15.35 -17.87 1.93
C GLY A 386 -14.64 -16.58 1.52
N ARG A 387 -15.37 -15.70 0.83
CA ARG A 387 -14.87 -14.42 0.32
C ARG A 387 -15.80 -13.30 0.69
N ALA A 388 -15.26 -12.09 0.85
CA ALA A 388 -16.06 -10.88 1.03
C ALA A 388 -15.50 -9.73 0.17
N PRO A 389 -16.31 -8.68 -0.08
CA PRO A 389 -15.81 -7.45 -0.68
C PRO A 389 -14.67 -6.87 0.16
N SER A 390 -13.60 -6.42 -0.51
CA SER A 390 -12.46 -5.82 0.17
C SER A 390 -12.86 -4.56 0.94
N LYS A 391 -12.37 -4.45 2.19
CA LYS A 391 -12.47 -3.22 2.99
C LYS A 391 -11.86 -2.01 2.29
N ARG A 392 -10.91 -2.25 1.39
CA ARG A 392 -10.22 -1.22 0.59
C ARG A 392 -11.00 -0.77 -0.63
N GLY A 393 -12.06 -1.50 -1.02
CA GLY A 393 -12.88 -1.20 -2.21
C GLY A 393 -12.26 -1.65 -3.54
N VAL A 394 -11.15 -2.38 -3.49
CA VAL A 394 -10.39 -3.00 -4.59
C VAL A 394 -9.78 -4.30 -4.10
N GLY A 395 -9.71 -5.33 -4.96
CA GLY A 395 -9.38 -6.70 -4.56
C GLY A 395 -10.53 -7.39 -3.79
N CYS A 396 -10.20 -8.46 -3.06
CA CYS A 396 -11.17 -9.20 -2.24
C CYS A 396 -10.62 -9.51 -0.85
N GLN A 397 -11.52 -9.88 0.06
CA GLN A 397 -11.15 -10.59 1.28
C GLN A 397 -11.29 -12.10 1.06
N PHE A 398 -10.32 -12.89 1.52
CA PHE A 398 -10.30 -14.34 1.34
C PHE A 398 -10.09 -15.08 2.66
N GLY A 399 -10.88 -16.14 2.89
CA GLY A 399 -10.88 -16.92 4.12
C GLY A 399 -9.85 -18.05 4.15
N PRO A 400 -9.77 -18.79 5.27
CA PRO A 400 -8.86 -19.91 5.46
C PRO A 400 -9.08 -21.07 4.48
N ASP A 401 -10.34 -21.31 4.06
CA ASP A 401 -10.71 -22.29 3.05
C ASP A 401 -10.15 -21.93 1.66
N VAL A 402 -10.20 -20.65 1.28
CA VAL A 402 -9.60 -20.16 0.02
C VAL A 402 -8.09 -20.38 0.02
N THR A 403 -7.42 -20.05 1.13
CA THR A 403 -5.99 -20.29 1.30
C THR A 403 -5.66 -21.78 1.22
N ALA A 404 -6.38 -22.62 1.96
CA ALA A 404 -6.14 -24.06 1.96
C ALA A 404 -6.31 -24.69 0.56
N ASN A 405 -7.36 -24.31 -0.16
CA ASN A 405 -7.64 -24.82 -1.50
C ASN A 405 -6.58 -24.40 -2.51
N PHE A 406 -6.16 -23.13 -2.49
CA PHE A 406 -5.12 -22.63 -3.40
C PHE A 406 -3.78 -23.33 -3.16
N LEU A 407 -3.39 -23.49 -1.89
CA LEU A 407 -2.15 -24.16 -1.51
C LEU A 407 -2.14 -25.63 -1.92
N GLN A 408 -3.22 -26.36 -1.62
CA GLN A 408 -3.37 -27.76 -2.02
C GLN A 408 -3.28 -27.92 -3.54
N LYS A 409 -3.98 -27.06 -4.29
CA LYS A 409 -4.01 -27.12 -5.75
C LYS A 409 -2.62 -26.91 -6.38
N ASN A 410 -1.81 -26.04 -5.79
CA ASN A 410 -0.51 -25.65 -6.32
C ASN A 410 0.67 -26.37 -5.65
N GLY A 411 0.42 -27.30 -4.73
CA GLY A 411 1.48 -28.04 -4.03
C GLY A 411 2.34 -27.16 -3.12
N LEU A 412 1.74 -26.14 -2.50
CA LEU A 412 2.42 -25.17 -1.63
C LEU A 412 2.12 -25.46 -0.15
N ASP A 413 3.03 -25.03 0.73
CA ASP A 413 2.91 -25.18 2.17
C ASP A 413 2.12 -24.02 2.80
N TYR A 414 2.51 -22.79 2.47
CA TYR A 414 1.90 -21.56 2.97
C TYR A 414 2.22 -20.35 2.08
N ILE A 415 1.54 -19.23 2.32
CA ILE A 415 1.82 -17.94 1.68
C ILE A 415 2.42 -16.93 2.66
N ILE A 416 3.30 -16.06 2.15
CA ILE A 416 3.76 -14.85 2.84
C ILE A 416 3.23 -13.64 2.07
N ARG A 417 2.66 -12.68 2.80
CA ARG A 417 2.19 -11.41 2.28
C ARG A 417 2.52 -10.25 3.19
N SER A 418 2.21 -9.03 2.77
CA SER A 418 2.55 -7.80 3.52
C SER A 418 1.34 -6.88 3.69
N HIS A 419 1.30 -5.67 3.10
CA HIS A 419 0.11 -4.83 2.80
C HIS A 419 -0.77 -4.35 3.98
N GLU A 420 -0.69 -4.97 5.15
CA GLU A 420 -1.41 -4.61 6.37
C GLU A 420 -0.42 -4.40 7.51
N VAL A 421 -0.52 -3.23 8.14
CA VAL A 421 0.20 -2.92 9.38
C VAL A 421 -0.20 -3.94 10.46
N LYS A 422 0.78 -4.47 11.18
CA LYS A 422 0.59 -5.37 12.33
C LYS A 422 1.35 -4.85 13.54
N ASN A 423 0.73 -4.93 14.72
CA ASN A 423 1.31 -4.39 15.96
C ASN A 423 2.69 -4.98 16.27
N GLU A 424 2.86 -6.30 16.09
CA GLU A 424 4.14 -6.99 16.30
C GLU A 424 5.01 -7.05 15.03
N GLY A 425 4.65 -6.32 13.98
CA GLY A 425 5.28 -6.38 12.66
C GLY A 425 4.95 -7.64 11.84
N TYR A 426 4.23 -8.61 12.42
CA TYR A 426 3.76 -9.79 11.70
C TYR A 426 2.46 -10.34 12.29
N GLU A 427 1.80 -11.22 11.55
CA GLU A 427 0.65 -12.01 12.01
C GLU A 427 0.60 -13.36 11.30
N ILE A 428 0.20 -14.41 12.02
CA ILE A 428 -0.02 -15.75 11.47
C ILE A 428 -1.52 -16.02 11.49
N ALA A 429 -2.10 -16.18 10.31
CA ALA A 429 -3.52 -16.43 10.09
C ALA A 429 -3.76 -17.76 9.35
N HIS A 430 -5.02 -18.14 9.23
CA HIS A 430 -5.49 -19.29 8.44
C HIS A 430 -4.74 -20.59 8.82
N ASP A 431 -4.72 -20.92 10.12
CA ASP A 431 -4.09 -22.13 10.66
C ASP A 431 -2.60 -22.26 10.28
N GLY A 432 -1.87 -21.14 10.24
CA GLY A 432 -0.45 -21.11 9.91
C GLY A 432 -0.14 -20.99 8.42
N LYS A 433 -1.16 -20.91 7.55
CA LYS A 433 -1.00 -20.94 6.10
C LYS A 433 -0.95 -19.58 5.42
N CYS A 434 -1.31 -18.52 6.13
CA CYS A 434 -1.25 -17.15 5.63
C CYS A 434 -0.46 -16.29 6.63
N ILE A 435 0.71 -15.82 6.22
CA ILE A 435 1.60 -15.02 7.08
C ILE A 435 1.66 -13.60 6.55
N THR A 436 1.38 -12.62 7.41
CA THR A 436 1.60 -11.21 7.13
C THR A 436 2.91 -10.77 7.76
N VAL A 437 3.78 -10.08 7.01
CA VAL A 437 5.00 -9.42 7.50
C VAL A 437 5.01 -7.95 7.08
N PHE A 438 5.40 -7.05 7.97
CA PHE A 438 5.38 -5.61 7.76
C PHE A 438 6.66 -5.00 8.34
N SER A 439 7.42 -4.26 7.53
CA SER A 439 8.79 -3.84 7.84
C SER A 439 8.94 -2.32 8.08
N ALA A 440 7.83 -1.60 8.24
CA ALA A 440 7.81 -0.18 8.59
C ALA A 440 7.39 -0.01 10.08
N PRO A 441 8.35 0.00 11.03
CA PRO A 441 8.04 0.22 12.44
C PRO A 441 7.55 1.66 12.67
N ASN A 442 6.73 1.86 13.71
CA ASN A 442 6.08 3.14 14.02
C ASN A 442 5.53 3.84 12.76
N TYR A 443 4.76 3.09 11.97
CA TYR A 443 4.35 3.51 10.64
C TYR A 443 3.75 4.91 10.62
N CYS A 444 4.22 5.74 9.68
CA CYS A 444 3.84 7.15 9.56
C CYS A 444 4.00 7.97 10.86
N ASP A 445 5.00 7.65 11.68
CA ASP A 445 5.34 8.29 12.96
C ASP A 445 4.21 8.33 14.00
N THR A 446 3.17 7.51 13.82
CA THR A 446 1.92 7.62 14.58
C THR A 446 1.38 6.29 15.08
N MET A 447 1.65 5.19 14.38
CA MET A 447 1.02 3.90 14.68
C MET A 447 1.64 3.17 15.88
N GLY A 448 2.93 3.40 16.19
CA GLY A 448 3.61 2.75 17.31
C GLY A 448 3.82 1.23 17.17
N ASN A 449 3.56 0.64 16.00
CA ASN A 449 3.78 -0.78 15.73
C ASN A 449 5.28 -1.13 15.67
N LEU A 450 5.62 -2.40 15.90
CA LEU A 450 6.92 -2.95 15.54
C LEU A 450 7.00 -3.20 14.03
N GLY A 451 8.22 -3.24 13.52
CA GLY A 451 8.53 -3.81 12.21
C GLY A 451 9.04 -5.24 12.40
N ALA A 452 8.90 -6.08 11.37
CA ALA A 452 9.49 -7.40 11.36
C ALA A 452 10.03 -7.78 9.97
N PHE A 453 10.97 -8.71 9.96
CA PHE A 453 11.35 -9.47 8.76
C PHE A 453 11.39 -10.96 9.10
N ILE A 454 11.23 -11.81 8.09
CA ILE A 454 11.27 -13.26 8.21
C ILE A 454 12.63 -13.75 7.75
N THR A 455 13.26 -14.62 8.54
CA THR A 455 14.42 -15.41 8.14
C THR A 455 14.02 -16.88 8.02
N MET A 456 14.56 -17.60 7.05
CA MET A 456 14.34 -19.03 6.86
C MET A 456 15.58 -19.69 6.24
N ASN A 457 15.68 -21.01 6.33
CA ASN A 457 16.68 -21.79 5.59
C ASN A 457 16.01 -22.57 4.45
N GLY A 458 16.76 -22.99 3.44
CA GLY A 458 16.22 -23.73 2.30
C GLY A 458 15.64 -25.12 2.63
N LYS A 459 16.11 -25.75 3.71
CA LYS A 459 15.77 -27.14 4.07
C LYS A 459 14.34 -27.27 4.57
N ASP A 460 13.96 -26.50 5.59
CA ASP A 460 12.63 -26.57 6.19
C ASP A 460 11.69 -25.45 5.75
N LEU A 461 12.25 -24.32 5.26
CA LEU A 461 11.53 -23.09 4.96
C LEU A 461 10.65 -22.64 6.12
N LYS A 462 11.05 -22.92 7.37
CA LYS A 462 10.29 -22.53 8.53
C LYS A 462 10.48 -21.02 8.77
N PRO A 463 9.40 -20.22 8.88
CA PRO A 463 9.52 -18.79 9.11
C PRO A 463 10.00 -18.50 10.53
N ASN A 464 11.12 -17.79 10.65
CA ASN A 464 11.63 -17.23 11.90
C ASN A 464 11.51 -15.71 11.87
N PHE A 465 10.63 -15.17 12.71
CA PHE A 465 10.31 -13.75 12.77
C PHE A 465 11.33 -13.01 13.63
N ARG A 466 11.84 -11.89 13.12
CA ARG A 466 12.65 -10.95 13.90
C ARG A 466 11.97 -9.58 13.91
N CYS A 467 11.45 -9.20 15.07
CA CYS A 467 10.81 -7.91 15.30
C CYS A 467 11.85 -6.85 15.71
N TYR A 468 11.58 -5.60 15.39
CA TYR A 468 12.42 -4.44 15.74
C TYR A 468 11.57 -3.17 15.86
N THR A 469 12.09 -2.21 16.61
CA THR A 469 11.48 -0.89 16.82
C THR A 469 12.00 0.12 15.80
N ALA A 470 11.28 1.23 15.65
CA ALA A 470 11.70 2.34 14.79
C ALA A 470 12.98 2.99 15.32
N VAL A 471 13.77 3.55 14.41
CA VAL A 471 14.94 4.37 14.74
C VAL A 471 14.68 5.85 14.47
N THR A 472 15.53 6.71 15.03
CA THR A 472 15.44 8.15 14.79
C THR A 472 15.77 8.49 13.34
N HIS A 473 15.00 9.42 12.76
CA HIS A 473 15.24 10.00 11.44
C HIS A 473 15.19 11.55 11.52
N PRO A 474 15.68 12.27 10.49
CA PRO A 474 15.55 13.72 10.41
C PRO A 474 14.10 14.18 10.44
N ASP A 475 13.88 15.43 10.88
CA ASP A 475 12.56 16.04 11.03
C ASP A 475 11.94 16.43 9.67
N VAL A 476 11.55 15.41 8.91
CA VAL A 476 10.75 15.53 7.69
C VAL A 476 9.51 14.70 7.90
N LYS A 477 8.37 15.37 8.12
CA LYS A 477 7.10 14.71 8.43
C LYS A 477 6.70 13.71 7.34
N PRO A 478 6.01 12.61 7.68
CA PRO A 478 5.37 11.75 6.70
C PRO A 478 4.45 12.57 5.79
N MET A 479 4.32 12.14 4.53
CA MET A 479 3.46 12.76 3.53
C MET A 479 3.84 14.21 3.19
N ALA A 480 5.08 14.66 3.47
CA ALA A 480 5.53 16.02 3.18
C ALA A 480 5.41 16.40 1.70
N TYR A 481 5.51 15.41 0.81
CA TYR A 481 5.42 15.59 -0.65
C TYR A 481 4.09 15.10 -1.24
N ALA A 482 3.15 14.66 -0.41
CA ALA A 482 1.86 14.15 -0.84
C ALA A 482 0.95 15.26 -1.36
N ASN A 483 -0.12 14.88 -2.04
CA ASN A 483 -1.11 15.83 -2.50
C ASN A 483 -1.76 16.50 -1.28
N SER A 484 -1.62 17.83 -1.17
CA SER A 484 -2.18 18.62 -0.07
C SER A 484 -3.71 18.47 0.05
N PHE A 485 -4.38 18.05 -1.02
CA PHE A 485 -5.80 17.77 -0.98
C PHE A 485 -6.16 16.56 -0.11
N LEU A 486 -5.30 15.53 -0.02
CA LEU A 486 -5.58 14.33 0.75
C LEU A 486 -5.66 14.61 2.26
N SER A 487 -4.80 15.49 2.78
CA SER A 487 -4.87 15.92 4.18
C SER A 487 -6.13 16.73 4.49
N MET A 488 -6.76 17.36 3.48
CA MET A 488 -8.03 18.07 3.61
C MET A 488 -9.26 17.15 3.57
N LEU A 489 -9.17 15.98 2.91
CA LEU A 489 -10.29 15.05 2.74
C LEU A 489 -10.71 14.37 4.06
N CYS A 490 -9.76 14.18 4.96
CA CYS A 490 -10.00 13.48 6.22
C CYS A 490 -10.37 14.42 7.37
N GLN A 491 -10.24 15.75 7.21
CA GLN A 491 -10.56 16.76 8.22
C GLN A 491 -12.06 16.93 8.49
#